data_AF-A0A3S5J5Q8-F1
#
_entry.id   AF-A0A3S5J5Q8-F1
#
_cell.length_a   1.000
_cell.length_b   1.000
_cell.length_c   1.000
_cell.angle_alpha   90.00
_cell.angle_beta   90.00
_cell.angle_gamma   90.00
#
_symmetry.space_group_name_H-M   'P 1'
#
loop_
_entity.id
_entity.type
_entity.pdbx_description
1 polymer ?
#
loop_
_entity_poly.entity_id
_entity_poly.type
_entity_poly.pdbx_seq_one_letter_code
_entity_poly.pdbx_strand_id
1 'polypeptide(L)'
;MSVFSSSVRRISRVRLGMFLLGMSPALSGHADLVQTWEVGDGDSSAMIQFDFLVGNSYAIEVAFDEPITGQGALDLIAAESNSVGFDFSYDVISYSFGDFLVSIDIDQDGQYGDGSTPPYIDYWHYWTAESDTGWAESMIGFSSRVLTDGSSDGWVFGTTDAPAAIPSPATLALAIPAVLMTRRRRRAH
;
A
#
# COMPACT_ATOMS: atom_id res chain seq x y z
N MET A 1 -70.02 -30.36 -39.44
CA MET A 1 -70.36 -29.01 -39.93
C MET A 1 -69.17 -28.10 -39.70
N SER A 2 -68.71 -27.47 -40.79
CA SER A 2 -67.69 -26.42 -40.88
C SER A 2 -68.15 -25.16 -40.08
N VAL A 3 -67.32 -24.25 -39.57
CA VAL A 3 -66.73 -23.11 -40.31
C VAL A 3 -65.92 -22.20 -39.35
N PHE A 4 -64.66 -21.91 -39.73
CA PHE A 4 -63.86 -20.65 -39.72
C PHE A 4 -63.57 -19.77 -38.47
N SER A 5 -62.25 -19.50 -38.34
CA SER A 5 -61.56 -18.18 -38.35
C SER A 5 -61.66 -17.20 -37.17
N SER A 6 -60.53 -16.86 -36.55
CA SER A 6 -59.85 -15.57 -36.82
C SER A 6 -58.46 -15.51 -36.18
N SER A 7 -57.54 -14.87 -36.91
CA SER A 7 -56.16 -14.58 -36.56
C SER A 7 -56.09 -13.29 -35.75
N VAL A 8 -55.34 -13.28 -34.64
CA VAL A 8 -54.88 -12.04 -34.00
C VAL A 8 -53.39 -12.16 -33.71
N ARG A 9 -52.58 -11.49 -34.53
CA ARG A 9 -51.16 -11.26 -34.29
C ARG A 9 -51.02 -10.12 -33.26
N ARG A 10 -50.45 -10.40 -32.10
CA ARG A 10 -49.98 -9.37 -31.16
C ARG A 10 -48.49 -9.14 -31.40
N ILE A 11 -48.17 -7.94 -31.86
CA ILE A 11 -46.81 -7.44 -32.07
C ILE A 11 -46.23 -7.07 -30.69
N SER A 12 -45.29 -7.86 -30.20
CA SER A 12 -44.42 -7.49 -29.08
C SER A 12 -43.21 -6.73 -29.62
N ARG A 13 -43.26 -5.40 -29.55
CA ARG A 13 -42.04 -4.60 -29.41
C ARG A 13 -41.67 -4.63 -27.94
N VAL A 14 -40.37 -4.79 -27.62
CA VAL A 14 -39.66 -3.96 -26.63
C VAL A 14 -38.22 -4.47 -26.40
N ARG A 15 -37.30 -3.53 -26.68
CA ARG A 15 -35.98 -3.27 -26.10
C ARG A 15 -34.84 -4.27 -26.32
N LEU A 16 -34.05 -3.92 -27.35
CA LEU A 16 -32.61 -4.11 -27.46
C LEU A 16 -31.93 -3.67 -26.15
N GLY A 17 -31.42 -4.63 -25.38
CA GLY A 17 -30.57 -4.39 -24.22
C GLY A 17 -29.17 -4.02 -24.69
N MET A 18 -28.81 -2.75 -24.50
CA MET A 18 -27.45 -2.25 -24.67
C MET A 18 -26.64 -2.75 -23.46
N PHE A 19 -25.78 -3.76 -23.69
CA PHE A 19 -24.75 -4.17 -22.72
C PHE A 19 -23.68 -3.07 -22.69
N LEU A 20 -23.83 -2.11 -21.78
CA LEU A 20 -22.71 -1.30 -21.33
C LEU A 20 -21.86 -2.20 -20.43
N LEU A 21 -20.68 -2.62 -20.91
CA LEU A 21 -19.59 -3.01 -20.03
C LEU A 21 -19.27 -1.78 -19.17
N GLY A 22 -19.80 -1.75 -17.94
CA GLY A 22 -19.29 -0.84 -16.94
C GLY A 22 -17.88 -1.30 -16.57
N MET A 23 -16.87 -0.53 -16.95
CA MET A 23 -15.61 -0.54 -16.22
C MET A 23 -15.96 -0.10 -14.80
N SER A 24 -15.95 -1.03 -13.85
CA SER A 24 -15.88 -0.68 -12.44
C SER A 24 -14.61 0.15 -12.26
N PRO A 25 -14.69 1.41 -11.80
CA PRO A 25 -13.49 2.05 -11.29
C PRO A 25 -13.02 1.19 -10.12
N ALA A 26 -11.78 0.71 -10.19
CA ALA A 26 -11.11 0.23 -9.00
C ALA A 26 -11.15 1.39 -8.00
N LEU A 27 -11.87 1.21 -6.90
CA LEU A 27 -11.71 2.08 -5.74
C LEU A 27 -10.31 1.75 -5.21
N SER A 28 -9.30 2.45 -5.71
CA SER A 28 -8.03 2.53 -5.01
C SER A 28 -8.36 3.17 -3.67
N GLY A 29 -8.47 2.35 -2.62
CA GLY A 29 -8.49 2.85 -1.26
C GLY A 29 -7.18 3.62 -1.07
N HIS A 30 -7.27 4.92 -0.83
CA HIS A 30 -6.13 5.64 -0.31
C HIS A 30 -5.93 5.14 1.11
N ALA A 31 -4.86 4.39 1.36
CA ALA A 31 -4.42 4.19 2.73
C ALA A 31 -4.10 5.57 3.31
N ASP A 32 -4.51 5.79 4.55
CA ASP A 32 -4.17 7.02 5.24
C ASP A 32 -2.73 6.85 5.71
N LEU A 33 -1.79 7.57 5.08
CA LEU A 33 -0.43 7.65 5.60
C LEU A 33 -0.53 8.26 6.98
N VAL A 34 -0.33 7.44 8.01
CA VAL A 34 -0.45 7.89 9.39
C VAL A 34 0.73 8.78 9.74
N GLN A 35 1.94 8.31 9.43
CA GLN A 35 3.17 8.99 9.82
C GLN A 35 4.38 8.56 8.98
N THR A 36 5.40 9.43 8.96
CA THR A 36 6.73 9.14 8.43
C THR A 36 7.79 9.46 9.46
N TRP A 37 8.82 8.61 9.56
CA TRP A 37 10.01 8.83 10.39
C TRP A 37 11.27 8.61 9.56
N GLU A 38 12.38 9.16 10.05
CA GLU A 38 13.72 8.89 9.56
C GLU A 38 14.47 8.11 10.66
N VAL A 39 15.22 7.08 10.26
CA VAL A 39 16.01 6.20 11.13
C VAL A 39 17.39 6.00 10.50
N GLY A 40 18.42 5.88 11.34
CA GLY A 40 19.79 5.67 10.92
C GLY A 40 20.48 6.94 10.44
N ASP A 41 21.71 6.76 9.99
CA ASP A 41 22.58 7.78 9.41
C ASP A 41 23.28 7.17 8.19
N GLY A 42 23.51 7.98 7.15
CA GLY A 42 24.40 7.61 6.06
C GLY A 42 24.09 8.32 4.75
N ASP A 43 24.94 8.07 3.75
CA ASP A 43 24.86 8.70 2.43
C ASP A 43 23.84 8.02 1.47
N SER A 44 23.38 6.79 1.78
CA SER A 44 22.31 6.11 1.04
C SER A 44 21.03 6.06 1.87
N SER A 45 19.87 6.09 1.23
CA SER A 45 18.59 5.84 1.93
C SER A 45 17.66 4.89 1.17
N ALA A 46 16.74 4.27 1.91
CA ALA A 46 15.68 3.43 1.37
C ALA A 46 14.37 3.67 2.13
N MET A 47 13.23 3.57 1.44
CA MET A 47 11.91 3.66 2.07
C MET A 47 11.41 2.28 2.49
N ILE A 48 11.01 2.15 3.75
CA ILE A 48 10.43 0.94 4.32
C ILE A 48 8.96 1.24 4.66
N GLN A 49 8.02 0.56 4.00
CA GLN A 49 6.58 0.77 4.15
C GLN A 49 5.89 -0.42 4.83
N PHE A 50 4.92 -0.13 5.70
CA PHE A 50 4.09 -1.12 6.37
C PHE A 50 2.61 -0.78 6.22
N ASP A 51 1.84 -1.70 5.63
CA ASP A 51 0.41 -1.54 5.41
C ASP A 51 -0.37 -2.56 6.25
N PHE A 52 -1.09 -2.02 7.23
CA PHE A 52 -1.88 -2.80 8.17
C PHE A 52 -3.29 -3.04 7.63
N LEU A 53 -3.89 -4.17 8.01
CA LEU A 53 -5.26 -4.52 7.59
C LEU A 53 -6.32 -3.51 8.03
N VAL A 54 -6.06 -2.74 9.08
CA VAL A 54 -6.94 -1.66 9.57
C VAL A 54 -6.97 -0.44 8.63
N GLY A 55 -6.13 -0.43 7.60
CA GLY A 55 -6.03 0.64 6.59
C GLY A 55 -4.97 1.71 6.90
N ASN A 56 -4.21 1.52 7.99
CA ASN A 56 -3.12 2.39 8.37
C ASN A 56 -1.85 2.00 7.61
N SER A 57 -1.19 3.01 7.04
CA SER A 57 0.11 2.86 6.40
C SER A 57 1.15 3.70 7.13
N TYR A 58 2.33 3.12 7.31
CA TYR A 58 3.50 3.75 7.89
C TYR A 58 4.66 3.69 6.91
N ALA A 59 5.45 4.75 6.84
CA ALA A 59 6.69 4.77 6.07
C ALA A 59 7.85 5.23 6.93
N ILE A 60 9.00 4.59 6.77
CA ILE A 60 10.23 4.94 7.47
C ILE A 60 11.32 5.08 6.42
N GLU A 61 11.96 6.23 6.36
CA GLU A 61 13.18 6.40 5.59
C GLU A 61 14.37 5.92 6.43
N VAL A 62 15.08 4.93 5.91
CA VAL A 62 16.24 4.31 6.58
C VAL A 62 17.50 4.78 5.87
N ALA A 63 18.36 5.51 6.57
CA ALA A 63 19.67 5.95 6.09
C ALA A 63 20.78 4.97 6.51
N PHE A 64 21.72 4.71 5.61
CA PHE A 64 22.83 3.77 5.82
C PHE A 64 24.06 4.11 4.95
N ASP A 65 25.25 3.86 5.50
CA ASP A 65 26.54 4.00 4.77
C ASP A 65 27.00 2.68 4.13
N GLU A 66 26.77 1.57 4.82
CA GLU A 66 27.16 0.23 4.36
C GLU A 66 25.94 -0.56 3.89
N PRO A 67 26.08 -1.45 2.89
CA PRO A 67 24.95 -2.25 2.41
C PRO A 67 24.30 -3.03 3.55
N ILE A 68 23.00 -2.82 3.75
CA ILE A 68 22.15 -3.56 4.69
C ILE A 68 21.16 -4.44 3.93
N THR A 69 20.73 -5.53 4.56
CA THR A 69 19.62 -6.33 4.03
C THR A 69 18.29 -5.72 4.44
N GLY A 70 17.18 -6.16 3.84
CA GLY A 70 15.84 -5.80 4.31
C GLY A 70 15.64 -6.15 5.79
N GLN A 71 16.20 -7.27 6.26
CA GLN A 71 16.20 -7.61 7.68
C GLN A 71 17.08 -6.68 8.52
N GLY A 72 18.27 -6.34 8.03
CA GLY A 72 19.14 -5.35 8.68
C GLY A 72 18.45 -3.98 8.83
N ALA A 73 17.61 -3.59 7.87
CA ALA A 73 16.79 -2.39 7.99
C ALA A 73 15.73 -2.51 9.10
N LEU A 74 15.03 -3.65 9.21
CA LEU A 74 14.08 -3.87 10.32
C LEU A 74 14.78 -3.91 11.69
N ASP A 75 15.97 -4.51 11.77
CA ASP A 75 16.80 -4.51 12.97
C ASP A 75 17.20 -3.09 13.39
N LEU A 76 17.59 -2.25 12.42
CA LEU A 76 17.95 -0.85 12.67
C LEU A 76 16.74 -0.03 13.13
N ILE A 77 15.58 -0.20 12.48
CA ILE A 77 14.32 0.41 12.90
C ILE A 77 13.97 0.02 14.34
N ALA A 78 14.01 -1.27 14.67
CA ALA A 78 13.72 -1.75 16.02
C ALA A 78 14.71 -1.20 17.07
N ALA A 79 15.98 -1.05 16.70
CA ALA A 79 16.99 -0.51 17.60
C ALA A 79 16.81 0.99 17.89
N GLU A 80 16.30 1.77 16.93
CA GLU A 80 16.31 3.23 16.99
C GLU A 80 14.92 3.86 17.17
N SER A 81 13.82 3.14 16.92
CA SER A 81 12.45 3.70 16.90
C SER A 81 12.14 4.58 18.12
N ASN A 82 12.50 4.10 19.31
CA ASN A 82 12.26 4.79 20.58
C ASN A 82 12.96 6.16 20.64
N SER A 83 14.14 6.27 20.03
CA SER A 83 14.93 7.51 20.01
C SER A 83 14.37 8.55 19.05
N VAL A 84 13.68 8.09 18.00
CA VAL A 84 13.03 8.93 16.98
C VAL A 84 11.52 9.11 17.22
N GLY A 85 10.99 8.52 18.30
CA GLY A 85 9.68 8.86 18.87
C GLY A 85 8.53 7.95 18.47
N PHE A 86 8.78 6.67 18.16
CA PHE A 86 7.75 5.65 17.98
C PHE A 86 8.19 4.28 18.52
N ASP A 87 7.24 3.41 18.81
CA ASP A 87 7.53 2.04 19.22
C ASP A 87 7.49 1.11 18.01
N PHE A 88 8.53 0.30 17.81
CA PHE A 88 8.59 -0.70 16.75
C PHE A 88 9.13 -2.03 17.28
N SER A 89 8.46 -3.12 16.92
CA SER A 89 9.00 -4.47 17.08
C SER A 89 8.52 -5.38 15.96
N TYR A 90 9.29 -6.42 15.69
CA TYR A 90 8.92 -7.44 14.73
C TYR A 90 9.38 -8.82 15.20
N ASP A 91 8.67 -9.86 14.78
CA ASP A 91 9.01 -11.25 15.09
C ASP A 91 9.14 -12.07 13.81
N VAL A 92 10.05 -13.05 13.84
CA VAL A 92 10.31 -13.97 12.74
C VAL A 92 10.28 -15.42 13.19
N ILE A 93 9.98 -16.31 12.25
CA ILE A 93 10.28 -17.74 12.33
C ILE A 93 11.47 -18.03 11.40
N SER A 94 12.56 -18.52 11.97
CA SER A 94 13.75 -18.88 11.20
C SER A 94 13.66 -20.27 10.58
N TYR A 95 13.89 -20.33 9.27
CA TYR A 95 14.05 -21.57 8.52
C TYR A 95 15.46 -21.70 7.95
N SER A 96 15.83 -22.89 7.50
CA SER A 96 17.14 -23.13 6.88
C SER A 96 17.35 -22.37 5.56
N PHE A 97 16.30 -21.84 4.97
CA PHE A 97 16.30 -21.07 3.72
C PHE A 97 16.00 -19.58 3.92
N GLY A 98 15.91 -19.10 5.16
CA GLY A 98 15.68 -17.69 5.48
C GLY A 98 14.67 -17.50 6.61
N ASP A 99 14.53 -16.25 7.02
CA ASP A 99 13.56 -15.83 8.04
C ASP A 99 12.21 -15.48 7.42
N PHE A 100 11.14 -15.89 8.10
CA PHE A 100 9.77 -15.59 7.74
C PHE A 100 9.18 -14.62 8.77
N LEU A 101 8.80 -13.43 8.32
CA LEU A 101 8.21 -12.40 9.17
C LEU A 101 6.78 -12.78 9.57
N VAL A 102 6.52 -12.83 10.87
CA VAL A 102 5.21 -13.23 11.43
C VAL A 102 4.52 -12.15 12.23
N SER A 103 5.25 -11.17 12.78
CA SER A 103 4.65 -10.04 13.50
C SER A 103 5.33 -8.74 13.14
N ILE A 104 4.55 -7.67 13.05
CA ILE A 104 5.01 -6.29 13.13
C ILE A 104 4.06 -5.54 14.06
N ASP A 105 4.65 -4.77 14.97
CA ASP A 105 3.96 -3.85 15.86
C ASP A 105 4.59 -2.46 15.72
N ILE A 106 3.76 -1.45 15.42
CA ILE A 106 4.11 -0.02 15.32
C ILE A 106 3.13 0.77 16.17
N ASP A 107 3.62 1.41 17.24
CA ASP A 107 2.83 2.13 18.23
C ASP A 107 1.63 1.32 18.76
N GLN A 108 0.41 1.61 18.27
CA GLN A 108 -0.84 0.95 18.69
C GLN A 108 -1.34 -0.09 17.69
N ASP A 109 -0.70 -0.19 16.52
CA ASP A 109 -1.06 -1.11 15.47
C ASP A 109 -0.13 -2.31 15.50
N GLY A 110 -0.69 -3.51 15.62
CA GLY A 110 0.07 -4.76 15.60
C GLY A 110 -0.67 -5.80 14.79
N GLN A 111 0.04 -6.54 13.93
CA GLN A 111 -0.52 -7.74 13.30
C GLN A 111 0.43 -8.91 13.30
N TYR A 112 -0.15 -10.06 13.69
CA TYR A 112 0.47 -11.36 13.65
C TYR A 112 -0.21 -12.25 12.61
N GLY A 113 0.58 -12.98 11.84
CA GLY A 113 0.08 -13.98 10.92
C GLY A 113 1.18 -14.89 10.39
N ASP A 114 0.88 -16.18 10.29
CA ASP A 114 1.79 -17.22 9.82
C ASP A 114 1.31 -17.93 8.54
N GLY A 115 0.23 -17.44 7.93
CA GLY A 115 -0.37 -18.02 6.73
C GLY A 115 -1.14 -19.33 6.96
N SER A 116 -1.47 -19.68 8.22
CA SER A 116 -2.07 -20.97 8.55
C SER A 116 -3.60 -21.02 8.41
N THR A 117 -4.28 -19.88 8.38
CA THR A 117 -5.75 -19.82 8.41
C THR A 117 -6.32 -19.51 7.02
N PRO A 118 -7.28 -20.28 6.48
CA PRO A 118 -7.95 -19.92 5.23
C PRO A 118 -8.44 -18.45 5.26
N PRO A 119 -8.11 -17.63 4.24
CA PRO A 119 -7.68 -18.00 2.89
C PRO A 119 -6.16 -18.25 2.69
N TYR A 120 -5.38 -18.37 3.77
CA TYR A 120 -3.93 -18.55 3.79
C TYR A 120 -3.18 -17.33 3.27
N ILE A 121 -3.72 -16.15 3.58
CA ILE A 121 -3.12 -14.84 3.26
C ILE A 121 -2.89 -14.01 4.54
N ASP A 122 -3.14 -14.61 5.71
CA ASP A 122 -2.87 -14.05 7.03
C ASP A 122 -1.36 -14.10 7.32
N TYR A 123 -0.58 -13.41 6.50
CA TYR A 123 0.85 -13.18 6.68
C TYR A 123 1.25 -11.85 6.06
N TRP A 124 2.50 -11.44 6.32
CA TRP A 124 3.09 -10.25 5.73
C TRP A 124 3.66 -10.55 4.34
N HIS A 125 3.01 -10.02 3.30
CA HIS A 125 3.49 -10.10 1.93
C HIS A 125 4.63 -9.10 1.73
N TYR A 126 5.76 -9.57 1.19
CA TYR A 126 6.95 -8.75 1.01
C TYR A 126 7.02 -8.20 -0.42
N TRP A 127 7.17 -6.89 -0.52
CA TRP A 127 7.17 -6.13 -1.76
C TRP A 127 8.43 -5.32 -1.89
N THR A 128 8.82 -5.06 -3.13
CA THR A 128 10.03 -4.33 -3.47
C THR A 128 9.76 -3.39 -4.63
N ALA A 129 10.39 -2.23 -4.60
CA ALA A 129 10.43 -1.29 -5.70
C ALA A 129 11.83 -0.70 -5.79
N GLU A 130 12.34 -0.56 -7.00
CA GLU A 130 13.57 0.18 -7.28
C GLU A 130 13.17 1.58 -7.73
N SER A 131 13.60 2.63 -7.05
CA SER A 131 13.41 4.07 -7.39
C SER A 131 12.09 4.43 -8.11
N ASP A 132 12.06 4.30 -9.44
CA ASP A 132 10.95 4.69 -10.33
C ASP A 132 10.08 3.52 -10.83
N THR A 133 10.37 2.29 -10.38
CA THR A 133 9.61 1.09 -10.73
C THR A 133 8.43 0.91 -9.78
N GLY A 134 7.31 0.43 -10.31
CA GLY A 134 6.16 0.07 -9.47
C GLY A 134 6.49 -1.13 -8.59
N TRP A 135 5.75 -1.27 -7.50
CA TRP A 135 5.85 -2.40 -6.57
C TRP A 135 5.76 -3.75 -7.28
N ALA A 136 6.63 -4.67 -6.86
CA ALA A 136 6.59 -6.08 -7.23
C ALA A 136 6.74 -6.94 -5.98
N GLU A 137 5.91 -7.99 -5.88
CA GLU A 137 6.03 -8.98 -4.81
C GLU A 137 7.39 -9.68 -4.94
N SER A 138 8.12 -9.77 -3.84
CA SER A 138 9.50 -10.25 -3.86
C SER A 138 9.57 -11.77 -3.92
N MET A 139 10.39 -12.27 -4.83
CA MET A 139 10.76 -13.69 -4.87
C MET A 139 12.00 -14.02 -4.01
N ILE A 140 12.55 -13.02 -3.33
CA ILE A 140 13.73 -13.12 -2.47
C ILE A 140 13.33 -12.69 -1.06
N GLY A 141 13.67 -13.48 -0.05
CA GLY A 141 13.40 -13.11 1.35
C GLY A 141 14.18 -11.87 1.78
N PHE A 142 13.58 -11.07 2.67
CA PHE A 142 14.15 -9.80 3.17
C PHE A 142 15.49 -9.98 3.91
N SER A 143 15.76 -11.17 4.46
CA SER A 143 17.08 -11.55 5.00
C SER A 143 18.20 -11.61 3.97
N SER A 144 17.87 -11.75 2.68
CA SER A 144 18.82 -11.91 1.57
C SER A 144 18.82 -10.74 0.58
N ARG A 145 17.72 -9.99 0.48
CA ARG A 145 17.68 -8.78 -0.35
C ARG A 145 18.57 -7.72 0.27
N VAL A 146 19.50 -7.17 -0.50
CA VAL A 146 20.35 -6.04 -0.11
C VAL A 146 19.71 -4.76 -0.63
N LEU A 147 19.57 -3.76 0.25
CA LEU A 147 19.04 -2.46 -0.11
C LEU A 147 20.07 -1.65 -0.89
N THR A 148 19.59 -0.84 -1.82
CA THR A 148 20.38 0.14 -2.56
C THR A 148 19.79 1.53 -2.37
N ASP A 149 20.60 2.56 -2.62
CA ASP A 149 20.15 3.95 -2.55
C ASP A 149 18.91 4.19 -3.42
N GLY A 150 17.89 4.79 -2.82
CA GLY A 150 16.58 5.06 -3.43
C GLY A 150 15.69 3.83 -3.65
N SER A 151 16.07 2.64 -3.15
CA SER A 151 15.18 1.47 -3.19
C SER A 151 14.05 1.59 -2.17
N SER A 152 13.03 0.74 -2.31
CA SER A 152 11.93 0.65 -1.37
C SER A 152 11.53 -0.79 -1.12
N ASP A 153 11.21 -1.08 0.13
CA ASP A 153 10.68 -2.34 0.60
C ASP A 153 9.35 -2.11 1.28
N GLY A 154 8.42 -3.04 1.14
CA GLY A 154 7.06 -2.93 1.66
C GLY A 154 6.57 -4.23 2.27
N TRP A 155 5.81 -4.14 3.35
CA TRP A 155 5.11 -5.27 3.95
C TRP A 155 3.62 -4.95 4.02
N VAL A 156 2.82 -5.82 3.41
CA VAL A 156 1.36 -5.68 3.37
C VAL A 156 0.73 -6.89 4.04
N PHE A 157 -0.10 -6.67 5.06
CA PHE A 157 -0.73 -7.75 5.80
C PHE A 157 -2.08 -8.17 5.22
N GLY A 158 -2.32 -9.47 5.08
CA GLY A 158 -3.68 -9.98 4.89
C GLY A 158 -4.27 -9.82 3.49
N THR A 159 -3.49 -9.36 2.50
CA THR A 159 -3.93 -9.16 1.12
C THR A 159 -2.77 -9.33 0.13
N THR A 160 -3.11 -9.66 -1.12
CA THR A 160 -2.17 -9.73 -2.25
C THR A 160 -2.05 -8.41 -3.01
N ASP A 161 -2.70 -7.35 -2.53
CA ASP A 161 -2.58 -6.03 -3.12
C ASP A 161 -1.17 -5.47 -2.87
N ALA A 162 -0.66 -4.73 -3.86
CA ALA A 162 0.60 -4.00 -3.71
C ALA A 162 0.48 -2.93 -2.62
N PRO A 163 1.61 -2.49 -2.04
CA PRO A 163 1.60 -1.44 -1.05
C PRO A 163 0.88 -0.18 -1.52
N ALA A 164 0.18 0.47 -0.60
CA ALA A 164 -0.57 1.67 -0.85
C ALA A 164 0.33 2.77 -1.41
N ALA A 165 -0.21 3.55 -2.35
CA ALA A 165 0.52 4.68 -2.90
C ALA A 165 0.65 5.79 -1.85
N ILE A 166 1.86 6.03 -1.36
CA ILE A 166 2.16 7.15 -0.46
C ILE A 166 2.44 8.40 -1.31
N PRO A 167 1.70 9.51 -1.14
CA PRO A 167 1.97 10.74 -1.84
C PRO A 167 3.36 11.27 -1.46
N SER A 168 4.21 11.55 -2.45
CA SER A 168 5.49 12.20 -2.15
C SER A 168 5.24 13.56 -1.46
N PRO A 169 6.11 13.99 -0.53
CA PRO A 169 5.98 15.31 0.12
C PRO A 169 5.85 16.48 -0.89
N ALA A 170 6.48 16.36 -2.06
CA ALA A 170 6.36 17.33 -3.14
C ALA A 170 4.94 17.43 -3.74
N THR A 171 4.18 16.34 -3.72
CA THR A 171 2.80 16.29 -4.23
C THR A 171 1.84 17.04 -3.31
N LEU A 172 2.09 17.03 -1.99
CA LEU A 172 1.31 17.79 -1.01
C LEU A 172 1.53 19.31 -1.14
N ALA A 173 2.74 19.74 -1.51
CA ALA A 173 3.05 21.16 -1.73
C ALA A 173 2.29 21.78 -2.93
N LEU A 174 1.94 20.96 -3.93
CA LEU A 174 1.21 21.40 -5.12
C LEU A 174 -0.32 21.42 -4.94
N ALA A 175 -0.84 20.86 -3.85
CA ALA A 175 -2.27 20.91 -3.51
C ALA A 175 -2.72 22.27 -2.93
N ILE A 176 -1.81 23.24 -2.78
CA ILE A 176 -2.12 24.62 -2.41
C ILE A 176 -2.26 25.49 -3.67
N PRO A 177 -3.40 25.46 -4.38
CA PRO A 177 -3.83 26.68 -5.04
C PRO A 177 -5.33 26.99 -4.87
N ALA A 178 -5.61 28.29 -4.63
CA ALA A 178 -6.84 29.03 -5.01
C ALA A 178 -7.80 29.58 -3.93
N VAL A 179 -7.51 29.57 -2.62
CA VAL A 179 -8.38 30.28 -1.64
C VAL A 179 -7.97 31.74 -1.37
N LEU A 180 -6.73 32.15 -1.71
CA LEU A 180 -6.23 33.48 -1.31
C LEU A 180 -6.44 34.63 -2.33
N MET A 181 -7.00 34.39 -3.53
CA MET A 181 -7.12 35.45 -4.56
C MET A 181 -8.52 36.08 -4.75
N THR A 182 -9.50 35.82 -3.89
CA THR A 182 -10.84 36.46 -4.02
C THR A 182 -11.05 37.73 -3.17
N ARG A 183 -10.06 38.18 -2.38
CA ARG A 183 -10.29 39.29 -1.43
C ARG A 183 -9.90 40.69 -1.89
N ARG A 184 -9.65 40.94 -3.18
CA ARG A 184 -9.20 42.26 -3.64
C ARG A 184 -9.84 42.73 -4.93
N ARG A 185 -11.17 42.89 -4.96
CA ARG A 185 -11.86 43.82 -5.89
C ARG A 185 -13.34 43.96 -5.49
N ARG A 186 -13.62 44.83 -4.52
CA ARG A 186 -14.90 45.56 -4.43
C ARG A 186 -14.75 46.75 -3.48
N ARG A 187 -14.24 47.85 -4.03
CA ARG A 187 -14.53 49.22 -3.61
C ARG A 187 -14.30 50.16 -4.82
N ALA A 188 -15.21 51.13 -4.95
CA ALA A 188 -15.33 52.22 -5.92
C ALA A 188 -16.07 51.89 -7.24
N HIS A 189 -17.39 52.13 -7.30
CA HIS A 189 -18.02 53.41 -7.64
C HIS A 189 -19.53 53.33 -7.37
#